data_AF-A0A292R0C4-F1
#
_entry.id   AF-A0A292R0C4-F1
#
_cell.length_a   1.000
_cell.length_b   1.000
_cell.length_c   1.000
_cell.angle_alpha   90.00
_cell.angle_beta   90.00
_cell.angle_gamma   90.00
#
_symmetry.space_group_name_H-M   'P 1'
#
loop_
_entity.id
_entity.type
_entity.pdbx_description
1 polymer ?
#
loop_
_entity_poly.entity_id
_entity_poly.type
_entity_poly.pdbx_seq_one_letter_code
_entity_poly.pdbx_strand_id
1 'polypeptide(L)'
;MNKLYLLHEAERLYSVENLTPEMIAEKLNISRRTIFNWKKKYKWDSHIVRIKDFSKQFADDIYNVGVKFLTKLNDDIDNNRILNKHEICALENIIKIINKEEKGQTKNLDNFFNKKKSAKFLTPNVIEEINSKILGWNGAY
;
A
#
# COMPACT_ATOMS: atom_id res chain seq x y z
N MET A 1 -29.59 -17.82 20.94
CA MET A 1 -30.08 -17.73 19.54
C MET A 1 -28.98 -18.13 18.58
N ASN A 2 -29.33 -18.90 17.56
CA ASN A 2 -28.39 -19.29 16.51
C ASN A 2 -28.13 -18.10 15.58
N LYS A 3 -26.88 -17.61 15.54
CA LYS A 3 -26.48 -16.46 14.71
C LYS A 3 -26.07 -16.85 13.28
N LEU A 4 -26.38 -18.08 12.83
CA LEU A 4 -26.01 -18.56 11.49
C LEU A 4 -26.49 -17.68 10.34
N TYR A 5 -27.55 -16.88 10.51
CA TYR A 5 -27.99 -15.92 9.49
C TYR A 5 -26.92 -14.87 9.14
N LEU A 6 -25.94 -14.62 10.04
CA LEU A 6 -24.81 -13.72 9.82
C LEU A 6 -23.64 -14.39 9.10
N LEU A 7 -23.69 -15.71 8.86
CA LEU A 7 -22.56 -16.47 8.32
C LEU A 7 -22.10 -15.94 6.97
N HIS A 8 -23.04 -15.72 6.04
CA HIS A 8 -22.73 -15.24 4.69
C HIS A 8 -22.15 -13.83 4.69
N GLU A 9 -22.68 -12.92 5.53
CA GLU A 9 -22.12 -11.57 5.63
C GLU A 9 -20.73 -11.60 6.27
N ALA A 10 -20.53 -12.39 7.32
CA ALA A 10 -19.22 -12.57 7.93
C ALA A 10 -18.18 -13.15 6.94
N GLU A 11 -18.59 -14.08 6.09
CA GLU A 11 -17.75 -14.64 5.02
C GLU A 11 -17.40 -13.61 3.94
N ARG A 12 -18.37 -12.77 3.53
CA ARG A 12 -18.15 -11.66 2.59
C ARG A 12 -17.15 -10.65 3.14
N LEU A 13 -17.34 -10.25 4.40
CA LEU A 13 -16.44 -9.32 5.10
C LEU A 13 -15.01 -9.87 5.21
N TYR A 14 -14.88 -11.19 5.41
CA TYR A 14 -13.57 -11.84 5.46
C TYR A 14 -12.94 -11.99 4.07
N SER A 15 -13.69 -12.52 3.11
CA SER A 15 -13.15 -13.03 1.84
C SER A 15 -13.05 -11.95 0.75
N VAL A 16 -13.91 -10.92 0.83
CA VAL A 16 -13.98 -9.82 -0.15
C VAL A 16 -13.47 -8.51 0.46
N GLU A 17 -13.94 -8.14 1.64
CA GLU A 17 -13.49 -6.90 2.28
C GLU A 17 -12.14 -7.06 3.02
N ASN A 18 -11.61 -8.29 3.09
CA ASN A 18 -10.31 -8.62 3.70
C ASN A 18 -10.17 -8.12 5.15
N LEU A 19 -11.27 -8.11 5.90
CA LEU A 19 -11.29 -7.71 7.31
C LEU A 19 -10.75 -8.82 8.22
N THR A 20 -10.16 -8.42 9.35
CA THR A 20 -9.71 -9.39 10.36
C THR A 20 -10.89 -9.98 11.14
N PRO A 21 -10.75 -11.20 11.69
CA PRO A 21 -11.78 -11.80 12.55
C PRO A 21 -12.22 -10.89 13.72
N GLU A 22 -11.29 -10.09 14.26
CA GLU A 22 -11.56 -9.08 15.29
C GLU A 22 -12.53 -8.00 14.80
N MET A 23 -12.24 -7.39 13.65
CA MET A 23 -13.08 -6.32 13.09
C MET A 23 -14.46 -6.84 12.71
N ILE A 24 -14.55 -8.06 12.18
CA ILE A 24 -15.82 -8.70 11.81
C ILE A 24 -16.66 -8.98 13.06
N ALA A 25 -16.03 -9.49 14.13
CA ALA A 25 -16.70 -9.77 15.39
C ALA A 25 -17.30 -8.50 16.02
N GLU A 26 -16.55 -7.39 15.99
CA GLU A 26 -17.02 -6.08 16.44
C GLU A 26 -18.18 -5.58 15.57
N LYS A 27 -18.00 -5.57 14.24
CA LYS A 27 -18.99 -5.07 13.26
C LYS A 27 -20.32 -5.83 13.34
N LEU A 28 -20.28 -7.15 13.54
CA LEU A 28 -21.47 -8.01 13.59
C LEU A 28 -21.99 -8.23 15.02
N ASN A 29 -21.33 -7.65 16.04
CA ASN A 29 -21.64 -7.84 17.45
C ASN A 29 -21.76 -9.34 17.83
N ILE A 30 -20.75 -10.12 17.44
CA ILE A 30 -20.63 -11.55 17.75
C ILE A 30 -19.26 -11.89 18.32
N SER A 31 -19.13 -13.02 18.99
CA SER A 31 -17.84 -13.39 19.58
C SER A 31 -16.80 -13.69 18.51
N ARG A 32 -15.56 -13.27 18.75
CA ARG A 32 -14.42 -13.63 17.88
C ARG A 32 -14.30 -15.14 17.69
N ARG A 33 -14.57 -15.93 18.74
CA ARG A 33 -14.55 -17.39 18.67
C ARG A 33 -15.55 -17.94 17.65
N THR A 34 -16.72 -17.32 17.50
CA THR A 34 -17.69 -17.70 16.45
C THR A 34 -17.11 -17.49 15.05
N ILE A 35 -16.47 -16.33 14.80
CA ILE A 35 -15.82 -16.04 13.51
C ILE A 35 -14.70 -17.06 13.21
N PHE A 36 -13.81 -17.32 14.18
CA PHE A 36 -12.75 -18.33 14.00
C PHE A 36 -13.29 -19.73 13.73
N ASN A 37 -14.37 -20.12 14.42
CA ASN A 37 -15.01 -21.41 14.20
C ASN A 37 -15.62 -21.51 12.80
N TRP A 38 -16.29 -20.46 12.31
CA TRP A 38 -16.84 -20.42 10.95
C TRP A 38 -15.74 -20.42 9.90
N LYS A 39 -14.74 -19.55 10.04
CA LYS A 39 -13.54 -19.52 9.19
C LYS A 39 -12.92 -20.91 9.03
N LYS A 40 -12.70 -21.63 10.14
CA LYS A 40 -12.13 -22.98 10.14
C LYS A 40 -13.07 -24.01 9.52
N LYS A 41 -14.35 -23.99 9.91
CA LYS A 41 -15.35 -24.98 9.48
C LYS A 41 -15.64 -24.89 7.97
N TYR A 42 -15.73 -23.67 7.45
CA TYR A 42 -16.11 -23.40 6.05
C TYR A 42 -14.91 -23.02 5.17
N LYS A 43 -13.67 -23.17 5.67
CA LYS A 43 -12.42 -22.97 4.94
C LYS A 43 -12.36 -21.61 4.22
N TRP A 44 -12.74 -20.53 4.90
CA TRP A 44 -12.79 -19.21 4.27
C TRP A 44 -11.45 -18.74 3.69
N ASP A 45 -10.31 -19.25 4.18
CA ASP A 45 -9.00 -18.97 3.60
C ASP A 45 -8.91 -19.31 2.11
N SER A 46 -9.66 -20.32 1.62
CA SER A 46 -9.73 -20.64 0.19
C SER A 46 -10.72 -19.78 -0.60
N HIS A 47 -11.57 -19.03 0.09
CA HIS A 47 -12.57 -18.15 -0.53
C HIS A 47 -12.11 -16.71 -0.64
N ILE A 48 -10.97 -16.37 -0.03
CA ILE A 48 -10.33 -15.07 -0.17
C ILE A 48 -10.23 -14.78 -1.66
N VAL A 49 -11.08 -13.87 -2.13
CA VAL A 49 -11.00 -13.38 -3.49
C VAL A 49 -9.63 -12.74 -3.53
N ARG A 50 -8.82 -13.16 -4.51
CA ARG A 50 -7.46 -12.66 -4.71
C ARG A 50 -7.51 -11.19 -5.15
N ILE A 51 -8.16 -10.31 -4.37
CA ILE A 51 -8.22 -8.86 -4.59
C ILE A 51 -6.81 -8.29 -4.53
N LYS A 52 -5.90 -8.94 -3.81
CA LYS A 52 -4.46 -8.65 -3.91
C LYS A 52 -3.91 -8.91 -5.33
N ASP A 53 -4.29 -10.02 -5.97
CA ASP A 53 -3.86 -10.31 -7.34
C ASP A 53 -4.62 -9.44 -8.34
N PHE A 54 -5.91 -9.14 -8.10
CA PHE A 54 -6.71 -8.24 -8.93
C PHE A 54 -6.20 -6.80 -8.89
N SER A 55 -5.89 -6.25 -7.71
CA SER A 55 -5.33 -4.91 -7.59
C SER A 55 -3.97 -4.81 -8.27
N LYS A 56 -3.15 -5.87 -8.18
CA LYS A 56 -1.87 -5.93 -8.88
C LYS A 56 -2.06 -6.02 -10.39
N GLN A 57 -2.92 -6.92 -10.87
CA GLN A 57 -3.25 -7.06 -12.29
C GLN A 57 -3.85 -5.77 -12.85
N PHE A 58 -4.75 -5.13 -12.11
CA PHE A 58 -5.36 -3.85 -12.47
C PHE A 58 -4.31 -2.73 -12.57
N ALA A 59 -3.38 -2.65 -11.61
CA ALA A 59 -2.29 -1.68 -11.66
C ALA A 59 -1.36 -1.94 -12.86
N ASP A 60 -1.01 -3.20 -13.12
CA ASP A 60 -0.21 -3.62 -14.28
C ASP A 60 -0.92 -3.23 -15.59
N ASP A 61 -2.23 -3.45 -15.69
CA ASP A 61 -3.03 -3.08 -16.86
C ASP A 61 -3.10 -1.57 -17.07
N ILE A 62 -3.29 -0.77 -16.00
CA ILE A 62 -3.26 0.70 -16.08
C ILE A 62 -1.89 1.20 -16.50
N TYR A 63 -0.80 0.61 -16.00
CA TYR A 63 0.55 0.95 -16.40
C TYR A 63 0.76 0.65 -17.89
N ASN A 64 0.34 -0.53 -18.36
CA ASN A 64 0.41 -0.91 -19.77
C ASN A 64 -0.38 0.03 -20.69
N VAL A 65 -1.58 0.46 -20.26
CA VAL A 65 -2.38 1.46 -20.98
C VAL A 65 -1.64 2.80 -21.02
N GLY A 66 -1.08 3.25 -19.90
CA GLY A 66 -0.30 4.48 -19.82
C GLY A 66 0.92 4.47 -20.76
N VAL A 67 1.68 3.36 -20.79
CA VAL A 67 2.83 3.19 -21.69
C VAL A 67 2.40 3.28 -23.15
N LYS A 68 1.39 2.52 -23.57
CA LYS A 68 0.89 2.55 -24.95
C LYS A 68 0.41 3.95 -25.36
N PHE A 69 -0.26 4.63 -24.44
CA PHE A 69 -0.77 5.98 -24.68
C PHE A 69 0.36 7.00 -24.81
N LEU A 70 1.39 6.91 -23.96
CA LEU A 70 2.58 7.77 -24.05
C LEU A 70 3.37 7.52 -25.34
N THR A 71 3.54 6.27 -25.76
CA THR A 71 4.19 5.94 -27.04
C THR A 71 3.45 6.58 -28.20
N LYS A 72 2.12 6.46 -28.25
CA LYS A 72 1.31 7.12 -29.29
C LYS A 72 1.52 8.63 -29.30
N LEU A 73 1.54 9.27 -28.13
CA LEU A 73 1.75 10.72 -28.04
C LEU A 73 3.14 11.14 -28.52
N ASN A 74 4.18 10.38 -28.19
CA ASN A 74 5.53 10.63 -28.70
C ASN A 74 5.58 10.51 -30.22
N ASP A 75 4.95 9.47 -30.79
CA ASP A 75 4.85 9.32 -32.25
C ASP A 75 4.10 10.50 -32.88
N ASP A 76 2.99 10.95 -32.27
CA ASP A 76 2.24 12.11 -32.78
C ASP A 76 3.08 13.40 -32.72
N ILE A 77 3.90 13.60 -31.68
CA ILE A 77 4.85 14.74 -31.58
C ILE A 77 5.92 14.65 -32.68
N ASP A 78 6.56 13.49 -32.84
CA ASP A 78 7.63 13.27 -33.83
C ASP A 78 7.13 13.47 -35.26
N ASN A 79 5.85 13.21 -35.49
CA ASN A 79 5.16 13.44 -36.77
C ASN A 79 4.53 14.85 -36.89
N ASN A 80 4.89 15.80 -36.01
CA ASN A 80 4.36 17.17 -35.96
C ASN A 80 2.82 17.26 -35.90
N ARG A 81 2.14 16.25 -35.34
CA ARG A 81 0.69 16.30 -35.13
C ARG A 81 0.36 17.13 -33.90
N ILE A 82 -0.73 17.88 -34.00
CA ILE A 82 -1.25 18.68 -32.90
C ILE A 82 -1.89 17.74 -31.88
N LEU A 83 -1.35 17.71 -30.67
CA LEU A 83 -1.91 16.94 -29.57
C LEU A 83 -3.28 17.48 -29.17
N ASN A 84 -4.26 16.58 -29.03
CA ASN A 84 -5.58 16.96 -28.57
C ASN A 84 -5.55 17.30 -27.06
N LYS A 85 -6.23 18.38 -26.66
CA LYS A 85 -6.42 18.76 -25.25
C LYS A 85 -6.98 17.62 -24.40
N HIS A 86 -7.86 16.78 -24.97
CA HIS A 86 -8.42 15.62 -24.28
C HIS A 86 -7.36 14.55 -24.02
N GLU A 87 -6.40 14.37 -24.93
CA GLU A 87 -5.33 13.39 -24.77
C GLU A 87 -4.33 13.84 -23.68
N ILE A 88 -3.98 15.12 -23.66
CA ILE A 88 -3.14 15.72 -22.61
C ILE A 88 -3.80 15.57 -21.23
N CYS A 89 -5.11 15.85 -21.13
CA CYS A 89 -5.85 15.72 -19.88
C CYS A 89 -5.97 14.25 -19.42
N ALA A 90 -6.14 13.31 -20.36
CA ALA A 90 -6.14 11.88 -20.05
C ALA A 90 -4.79 11.44 -19.48
N LEU A 91 -3.67 11.86 -20.09
CA LEU A 91 -2.32 11.57 -19.60
C LEU A 91 -2.11 12.11 -18.19
N GLU A 92 -2.49 13.37 -17.95
CA GLU A 92 -2.35 14.02 -16.64
C GLU A 92 -3.09 13.24 -15.55
N ASN A 93 -4.30 12.76 -15.84
CA ASN A 93 -5.09 11.99 -14.88
C ASN A 93 -4.50 10.61 -14.61
N ILE A 94 -3.99 9.91 -15.64
CA ILE A 94 -3.30 8.62 -15.47
C ILE A 94 -2.06 8.80 -14.59
N ILE A 95 -1.25 9.83 -14.85
CA ILE A 95 -0.05 10.16 -14.04
C ILE A 95 -0.44 10.47 -12.58
N LYS A 96 -1.56 11.17 -12.35
CA LYS A 96 -2.06 11.46 -10.99
C LYS A 96 -2.50 10.20 -10.25
N ILE A 97 -3.10 9.23 -10.94
CA ILE A 97 -3.51 7.94 -10.36
C ILE A 97 -2.27 7.15 -9.93
N ILE A 98 -1.30 6.97 -10.84
CA ILE A 98 -0.05 6.23 -10.58
C ILE A 98 0.70 6.86 -9.38
N ASN A 99 0.89 8.18 -9.37
CA ASN A 99 1.57 8.88 -8.27
C ASN A 99 0.84 8.77 -6.92
N LYS A 100 -0.49 8.65 -6.91
CA LYS A 100 -1.27 8.45 -5.68
C LYS A 100 -1.12 7.02 -5.15
N GLU A 101 -1.08 6.02 -6.02
CA GLU A 101 -0.85 4.64 -5.61
C GLU A 101 0.54 4.44 -4.99
N GLU A 102 1.59 5.00 -5.60
CA GLU A 102 2.94 4.96 -5.03
C GLU A 102 3.03 5.62 -3.64
N LYS A 103 2.37 6.77 -3.46
CA LYS A 103 2.31 7.47 -2.16
C LYS A 103 1.40 6.80 -1.13
N GLY A 104 0.40 6.04 -1.57
CA GLY A 104 -0.46 5.24 -0.69
C GLY A 104 0.25 3.99 -0.15
N GLN A 105 1.15 3.40 -0.96
CA GLN A 105 1.98 2.27 -0.56
C GLN A 105 3.07 2.67 0.46
N THR A 106 3.68 3.86 0.33
CA THR A 106 4.67 4.35 1.31
C THR A 106 4.07 4.63 2.69
N LYS A 107 2.84 5.17 2.75
CA LYS A 107 2.14 5.39 4.03
C LYS A 107 1.77 4.09 4.77
N ASN A 108 1.55 2.98 4.05
CA ASN A 108 1.29 1.67 4.67
C ASN A 108 2.59 1.00 5.18
N LEU A 109 3.73 1.29 4.58
CA LEU A 109 5.04 0.87 5.08
C LEU A 109 5.44 1.60 6.37
N ASP A 110 5.06 2.87 6.51
CA ASP A 110 5.34 3.64 7.74
C ASP A 110 4.66 3.04 8.99
N ASN A 111 3.51 2.38 8.83
CA ASN A 111 2.85 1.66 9.92
C ASN A 111 3.59 0.38 10.35
N PHE A 112 4.50 -0.16 9.53
CA PHE A 112 5.39 -1.27 9.90
C PHE A 112 6.72 -0.81 10.52
N PHE A 113 7.07 0.48 10.46
CA PHE A 113 8.30 1.02 11.04
C PHE A 113 8.19 1.54 12.48
N ASN A 114 7.03 1.40 13.13
CA ASN A 114 6.85 1.68 14.56
C ASN A 114 7.47 0.58 15.47
N LYS A 115 8.75 0.29 15.24
CA LYS A 115 9.70 -0.30 16.21
C LYS A 115 11.16 -0.02 15.81
N LYS A 116 11.50 1.16 15.28
CA LYS A 116 12.89 1.62 15.36
C LYS A 116 13.14 2.13 16.78
N LYS A 117 13.82 1.32 17.59
CA LYS A 117 14.61 1.81 18.74
C LYS A 117 15.32 3.08 18.27
N SER A 118 15.14 4.18 19.00
CA SER A 118 15.84 5.43 18.73
C SER A 118 17.32 5.11 18.50
N ALA A 119 17.78 5.28 17.25
CA ALA A 119 19.20 5.32 16.99
C ALA A 119 19.70 6.49 17.84
N LYS A 120 20.59 6.21 18.79
CA LYS A 120 21.27 7.25 19.57
C LYS A 120 21.89 8.18 18.55
N PHE A 121 21.31 9.36 18.38
CA PHE A 121 21.91 10.44 17.62
C PHE A 121 23.32 10.64 18.19
N LEU A 122 24.29 10.90 17.31
CA LEU A 122 25.64 11.27 17.70
C LEU A 122 25.54 12.53 18.57
N THR A 123 25.52 12.35 19.89
CA THR A 123 25.49 13.46 20.82
C THR A 123 26.79 14.25 20.68
N PRO A 124 26.78 15.56 20.99
CA PRO A 124 27.97 16.41 20.84
C PRO A 124 29.22 15.80 21.48
N ASN A 125 29.05 15.13 22.62
CA ASN A 125 30.12 14.44 23.35
C ASN A 125 30.75 13.27 22.56
N VAL A 126 29.94 12.52 21.79
CA VAL A 126 30.43 11.43 20.93
C VAL A 126 31.17 12.00 19.72
N ILE A 127 30.71 13.13 19.19
CA ILE A 127 31.38 13.82 18.08
C ILE A 127 32.74 14.36 18.54
N GLU A 128 32.82 14.92 19.75
CA GLU A 128 34.07 15.40 20.36
C GLU A 128 35.07 14.26 20.59
N GLU A 129 34.59 13.10 21.05
CA GLU A 129 35.43 11.92 21.21
C GLU A 129 35.96 11.40 19.86
N ILE A 130 35.12 11.37 18.83
CA ILE A 130 35.56 10.99 17.47
C ILE A 130 36.60 11.98 16.94
N ASN A 131 36.34 13.29 17.08
CA ASN A 131 37.24 14.32 16.56
C ASN A 131 38.60 14.29 17.26
N SER A 132 38.63 14.18 18.59
CA SER A 132 39.88 14.20 19.36
C SER A 132 40.64 12.87 19.29
N LYS A 133 39.97 11.72 19.45
CA LYS A 133 40.65 10.42 19.59
C LYS A 133 40.86 9.67 18.29
N ILE A 134 39.99 9.89 17.30
CA ILE A 134 40.08 9.18 16.01
C ILE A 134 40.69 10.08 14.94
N LEU A 135 40.24 11.34 14.86
CA LEU A 135 40.68 12.26 13.81
C LEU A 135 41.85 13.17 14.24
N GLY A 136 42.20 13.19 15.53
CA GLY A 136 43.28 14.02 16.08
C GLY A 136 43.04 15.53 15.93
N TRP A 137 41.78 15.94 15.75
CA TRP A 137 41.41 17.31 15.49
C TRP A 137 41.05 18.02 16.80
N ASN A 138 41.85 19.02 17.16
CA ASN A 138 41.73 19.76 18.43
C ASN A 138 41.03 21.12 18.28
N GLY A 139 40.35 21.35 17.15
CA GLY A 139 39.51 22.54 16.94
C GLY A 139 40.25 23.89 16.81
N ALA A 140 41.56 23.90 16.53
CA ALA A 140 42.32 25.15 16.38
C ALA A 140 42.40 25.61 14.91
N TYR A 141 41.73 26.72 14.61
CA TYR A 141 42.14 27.75 13.65
C TYR A 141 41.76 29.11 14.19
#